data_AF-A0A838WUH4-F1
#
_entry.id   AF-A0A838WUH4-F1
#
_cell.length_a   1.000
_cell.length_b   1.000
_cell.length_c   1.000
_cell.angle_alpha   90.00
_cell.angle_beta   90.00
_cell.angle_gamma   90.00
#
_symmetry.space_group_name_H-M   'P 1'
#
loop_
_entity.id
_entity.type
_entity.pdbx_description
1 polymer ?
#
loop_
_entity_poly.entity_id
_entity_poly.type
_entity_poly.pdbx_seq_one_letter_code
_entity_poly.pdbx_strand_id
1 'polypeptide(L)'
;AGIKKANADAISKGVDRALPSIIESLTPYWNDYTPENSAGFGNYLASREEEITRDVLSLGDRFAQQGPAAAQKVYSSLRGKAGKIIAPALPEFGDIIERHAK
;
A
#
# COMPACT_ATOMS: atom_id res chain seq x y z
N ALA A 1 -0.80 -27.85 -8.45
CA ALA A 1 -1.60 -26.70 -8.95
C ALA A 1 -2.52 -26.08 -7.88
N GLY A 2 -3.22 -26.88 -7.05
CA GLY A 2 -4.23 -26.37 -6.10
C GLY A 2 -3.73 -25.40 -5.00
N ILE A 3 -2.58 -25.65 -4.38
CA ILE A 3 -2.04 -24.80 -3.30
C ILE A 3 -1.69 -23.38 -3.81
N LYS A 4 -1.12 -23.28 -5.03
CA LYS A 4 -0.79 -21.98 -5.63
C LYS A 4 -2.05 -21.16 -5.93
N LYS A 5 -3.12 -21.81 -6.41
CA LYS A 5 -4.41 -21.16 -6.67
C LYS A 5 -5.06 -20.69 -5.37
N ALA A 6 -5.12 -21.55 -4.35
CA ALA A 6 -5.66 -21.19 -3.04
C ALA A 6 -4.91 -20.00 -2.40
N ASN A 7 -3.59 -19.93 -2.56
CA ASN A 7 -2.79 -18.79 -2.11
C ASN A 7 -3.08 -17.51 -2.92
N ALA A 8 -3.18 -17.61 -4.24
CA ALA A 8 -3.52 -16.45 -5.08
C ALA A 8 -4.89 -15.87 -4.72
N ASP A 9 -5.90 -16.74 -4.55
CA ASP A 9 -7.24 -16.33 -4.14
C ASP A 9 -7.24 -15.65 -2.75
N ALA A 10 -6.41 -16.14 -1.82
CA ALA A 10 -6.26 -15.54 -0.49
C ALA A 10 -5.59 -14.16 -0.54
N ILE A 11 -4.58 -13.99 -1.41
CA ILE A 11 -3.90 -12.70 -1.62
C ILE A 11 -4.87 -11.70 -2.21
N SER A 12 -5.58 -12.04 -3.29
CA SER A 12 -6.56 -11.14 -3.92
C SER A 12 -7.63 -10.68 -2.93
N LYS A 13 -8.23 -11.60 -2.17
CA LYS A 13 -9.22 -11.25 -1.13
C LYS A 13 -8.64 -10.36 -0.04
N GLY A 14 -7.38 -10.59 0.35
CA GLY A 14 -6.68 -9.76 1.34
C GLY A 14 -6.48 -8.34 0.83
N VAL A 15 -6.03 -8.20 -0.43
CA VAL A 15 -5.87 -6.91 -1.09
C VAL A 15 -7.22 -6.21 -1.23
N ASP A 16 -8.26 -6.89 -1.73
CA ASP A 16 -9.61 -6.34 -1.88
C ASP A 16 -10.18 -5.80 -0.56
N ARG A 17 -9.89 -6.51 0.54
CA ARG A 17 -10.31 -6.08 1.87
C ARG A 17 -9.50 -4.88 2.39
N ALA A 18 -8.24 -4.77 2.00
CA ALA A 18 -7.35 -3.67 2.40
C ALA A 18 -7.54 -2.40 1.55
N LEU A 19 -7.98 -2.54 0.30
CA LEU A 19 -8.13 -1.46 -0.67
C LEU A 19 -8.88 -0.23 -0.11
N PRO A 20 -10.06 -0.36 0.55
CA PRO A 20 -10.76 0.80 1.09
C PRO A 20 -9.89 1.63 2.04
N SER A 21 -9.18 0.98 2.96
CA SER A 21 -8.31 1.67 3.92
C SER A 21 -7.04 2.23 3.27
N ILE A 22 -6.55 1.59 2.21
CA ILE A 22 -5.44 2.13 1.40
C ILE A 22 -5.89 3.44 0.72
N ILE A 23 -7.08 3.45 0.10
CA ILE A 23 -7.63 4.66 -0.55
C ILE A 23 -7.91 5.76 0.47
N GLU A 24 -8.46 5.43 1.63
CA GLU A 24 -8.65 6.40 2.73
C GLU A 24 -7.31 7.03 3.15
N SER A 25 -6.25 6.24 3.27
CA SER A 25 -4.92 6.74 3.59
C SER A 25 -4.30 7.62 2.49
N LEU A 26 -4.68 7.39 1.23
CA LEU A 26 -4.14 8.13 0.08
C LEU A 26 -4.94 9.38 -0.27
N THR A 27 -6.19 9.46 0.18
CA THR A 27 -7.08 10.62 -0.01
C THR A 27 -6.42 11.96 0.32
N PRO A 28 -5.72 12.16 1.47
CA PRO A 28 -5.07 13.44 1.74
C PRO A 28 -3.98 13.77 0.70
N TYR A 29 -3.19 12.79 0.30
CA TYR A 29 -2.15 12.96 -0.72
C TYR A 29 -2.76 13.31 -2.10
N TRP A 30 -3.90 12.70 -2.45
CA TRP A 30 -4.62 13.00 -3.68
C TRP A 30 -5.22 14.42 -3.68
N ASN A 31 -5.75 14.86 -2.55
CA ASN A 31 -6.34 16.20 -2.43
C ASN A 31 -5.27 17.32 -2.48
N ASP A 32 -4.08 17.05 -1.95
CA ASP A 32 -2.96 18.00 -1.97
C ASP A 32 -2.19 17.95 -3.31
N TYR A 33 -2.37 16.90 -4.10
CA TYR A 33 -1.71 16.71 -5.39
C TYR A 33 -2.23 17.72 -6.42
N THR A 34 -1.30 18.47 -7.01
CA THR A 34 -1.57 19.37 -8.15
C THR A 34 -0.82 18.87 -9.38
N PRO A 35 -1.52 18.45 -10.45
CA PRO A 35 -0.89 17.90 -11.66
C PRO A 35 0.07 18.86 -12.35
N GLU A 36 -0.12 20.18 -12.15
CA GLU A 36 0.74 21.21 -12.75
C GLU A 36 2.13 21.26 -12.13
N ASN A 37 2.27 20.84 -10.86
CA ASN A 37 3.51 20.96 -10.08
C ASN A 37 4.23 19.63 -9.89
N SER A 38 3.67 18.54 -10.40
CA SER A 38 4.22 17.20 -10.23
C SER A 38 4.04 16.39 -11.49
N ALA A 39 5.05 15.62 -11.88
CA ALA A 39 5.06 14.83 -13.10
C ALA A 39 4.17 13.57 -13.00
N GLY A 40 2.95 13.71 -12.48
CA GLY A 40 2.03 12.60 -12.17
C GLY A 40 1.98 12.26 -10.68
N PHE A 41 0.88 11.62 -10.27
CA PHE A 41 0.63 11.22 -8.89
C PHE A 41 1.66 10.20 -8.41
N GLY A 42 2.09 9.26 -9.26
CA GLY A 42 3.18 8.32 -8.94
C GLY A 42 4.46 9.02 -8.52
N ASN A 43 4.88 10.05 -9.26
CA ASN A 43 6.05 10.86 -8.93
C ASN A 43 5.84 11.71 -7.67
N TYR A 44 4.62 12.21 -7.45
CA TYR A 44 4.25 12.87 -6.20
C TYR A 44 4.40 11.94 -4.99
N LEU A 45 3.91 10.70 -5.07
CA LEU A 45 4.06 9.70 -4.01
C LEU A 45 5.55 9.34 -3.78
N ALA A 46 6.31 9.16 -4.85
CA ALA A 46 7.74 8.85 -4.76
C ALA A 46 8.54 9.97 -4.07
N SER A 47 8.19 11.24 -4.30
CA SER A 47 8.82 12.37 -3.61
C SER A 47 8.56 12.41 -2.09
N ARG A 48 7.54 11.68 -1.64
CA ARG A 48 7.10 11.56 -0.24
C ARG A 48 7.26 10.14 0.30
N GLU A 49 8.24 9.40 -0.23
CA GLU A 49 8.45 7.97 0.07
C GLU A 49 8.41 7.66 1.56
N GLU A 50 9.08 8.46 2.40
CA GLU A 50 9.12 8.22 3.84
C GLU A 50 7.76 8.39 4.53
N GLU A 51 7.00 9.43 4.16
CA GLU A 51 5.65 9.68 4.69
C GLU A 51 4.72 8.54 4.32
N ILE A 52 4.68 8.19 3.04
CA ILE A 52 3.79 7.14 2.54
C ILE A 52 4.19 5.77 3.06
N THR A 53 5.49 5.48 3.15
CA THR A 53 5.96 4.22 3.73
C THR A 53 5.50 4.09 5.17
N ARG A 54 5.57 5.16 5.97
CA ARG A 54 5.06 5.14 7.36
C ARG A 54 3.55 4.89 7.41
N ASP A 55 2.78 5.53 6.54
CA ASP A 55 1.32 5.38 6.50
C ASP A 55 0.90 3.98 6.07
N VAL A 56 1.55 3.41 5.05
CA VAL A 56 1.34 2.02 4.61
C VAL A 56 1.70 1.04 5.73
N LEU A 57 2.80 1.28 6.45
CA LEU A 57 3.18 0.46 7.60
C LEU A 57 2.17 0.57 8.74
N SER A 58 1.67 1.77 9.04
CA SER A 58 0.62 1.98 10.04
C SER A 58 -0.66 1.22 9.68
N LEU A 59 -1.03 1.21 8.40
CA LEU A 59 -2.16 0.42 7.93
C LEU A 59 -1.91 -1.09 8.10
N GLY A 60 -0.73 -1.58 7.73
CA GLY A 60 -0.32 -2.96 7.97
C GLY A 60 -0.32 -3.33 9.46
N ASP A 61 0.09 -2.41 10.33
CA ASP A 61 0.11 -2.59 11.79
C ASP A 61 -1.33 -2.81 12.30
N ARG A 62 -2.30 -2.03 11.83
CA ARG A 62 -3.73 -2.20 12.18
C ARG A 62 -4.28 -3.55 11.74
N PHE A 63 -3.98 -3.98 10.51
CA PHE A 63 -4.41 -5.29 10.02
C PHE A 63 -3.77 -6.43 10.82
N ALA A 64 -2.47 -6.32 11.14
CA ALA A 64 -1.78 -7.31 11.95
C ALA A 64 -2.38 -7.42 13.35
N GLN A 65 -2.72 -6.28 13.99
CA GLN A 65 -3.35 -6.25 15.32
C GLN A 65 -4.70 -6.98 15.36
N GLN A 66 -5.46 -6.97 14.26
CA GLN A 66 -6.73 -7.71 14.16
C GLN A 66 -6.53 -9.21 13.90
N GLY A 67 -5.31 -9.65 13.57
CA GLY A 67 -4.98 -11.02 13.27
C GLY A 67 -4.46 -11.83 14.47
N PRO A 68 -4.29 -13.16 14.32
CA PRO A 68 -3.71 -14.01 15.35
C PRO A 68 -2.27 -13.60 15.70
N ALA A 69 -1.81 -13.91 16.92
CA ALA A 69 -0.46 -13.59 17.39
C ALA A 69 0.67 -14.11 16.47
N ALA A 70 0.45 -15.26 15.81
CA ALA A 70 1.37 -15.79 14.82
C ALA A 70 1.50 -14.86 13.59
N ALA A 71 0.40 -14.30 13.09
CA ALA A 71 0.40 -13.36 11.98
C ALA A 71 1.09 -12.03 12.36
N GLN A 72 0.84 -11.54 13.59
CA GLN A 72 1.53 -10.36 14.12
C GLN A 72 3.05 -10.54 14.15
N LYS A 73 3.53 -11.71 14.60
CA LYS A 73 4.97 -12.01 14.66
C LYS A 73 5.61 -12.08 13.29
N VAL A 74 4.95 -12.74 12.33
CA VAL A 74 5.42 -12.80 10.94
C VAL A 74 5.46 -11.41 10.32
N TYR A 75 4.39 -10.62 10.47
CA TYR A 75 4.32 -9.26 9.95
C TYR A 75 5.40 -8.36 10.56
N SER A 76 5.61 -8.40 11.88
CA SER A 76 6.66 -7.60 12.56
C SER A 76 8.06 -7.84 11.99
N SER A 77 8.38 -9.10 11.65
CA SER A 77 9.65 -9.45 11.01
C SER A 77 9.78 -8.87 9.58
N LEU A 78 8.67 -8.76 8.85
CA LEU A 78 8.63 -8.20 7.48
C LEU A 78 8.57 -6.67 7.48
N ARG A 79 7.91 -6.06 8.47
CA ARG A 79 7.71 -4.62 8.62
C ARG A 79 9.00 -3.83 8.53
N GLY A 80 10.07 -4.31 9.17
CA GLY A 80 11.39 -3.66 9.14
C GLY A 80 12.05 -3.62 7.75
N LYS A 81 11.56 -4.42 6.80
CA LYS A 81 12.04 -4.47 5.41
C LYS A 81 11.05 -3.86 4.41
N ALA A 82 9.82 -3.58 4.85
CA ALA A 82 8.73 -3.21 3.97
C ALA A 82 9.02 -1.92 3.18
N GLY A 83 9.71 -0.94 3.77
CA GLY A 83 10.10 0.28 3.04
C GLY A 83 10.89 0.00 1.76
N LYS A 84 11.82 -0.96 1.80
CA LYS A 84 12.62 -1.36 0.61
C LYS A 84 11.79 -2.05 -0.48
N ILE A 85 10.60 -2.54 -0.13
CA ILE A 85 9.67 -3.22 -1.04
C ILE A 85 8.63 -2.23 -1.57
N ILE A 86 8.12 -1.35 -0.70
CA ILE A 86 7.06 -0.39 -1.02
C ILE A 86 7.61 0.74 -1.88
N ALA A 87 8.74 1.33 -1.50
CA ALA A 87 9.29 2.50 -2.15
C ALA A 87 9.43 2.37 -3.68
N PRO A 88 10.01 1.29 -4.23
CA PRO A 88 10.12 1.14 -5.69
C PRO A 88 8.78 0.95 -6.40
N ALA A 89 7.73 0.52 -5.68
CA ALA A 89 6.40 0.26 -6.24
C ALA A 89 5.48 1.49 -6.20
N LEU A 90 5.80 2.52 -5.39
CA LEU A 90 4.98 3.72 -5.25
C LEU A 90 4.71 4.47 -6.56
N PRO A 91 5.67 4.65 -7.47
CA PRO A 91 5.41 5.32 -8.74
C PRO A 91 4.34 4.60 -9.57
N GLU A 92 4.53 3.31 -9.82
CA GLU A 92 3.60 2.49 -10.61
C GLU A 92 2.21 2.45 -9.96
N PHE A 93 2.17 2.32 -8.64
CA PHE A 93 0.91 2.30 -7.90
C PHE A 93 0.15 3.63 -8.00
N GLY A 94 0.84 4.77 -7.86
CA GLY A 94 0.23 6.09 -8.05
C GLY A 94 -0.28 6.29 -9.47
N ASP A 95 0.45 5.81 -10.48
CA ASP A 95 0.01 5.88 -11.88
C ASP A 95 -1.26 5.05 -12.13
N ILE A 96 -1.41 3.89 -11.48
CA ILE A 96 -2.65 3.10 -11.54
C ILE A 96 -3.81 3.91 -10.95
N ILE A 97 -3.64 4.50 -9.76
CA ILE A 97 -4.69 5.30 -9.13
C ILE A 97 -5.08 6.48 -10.01
N GLU A 98 -4.10 7.25 -10.51
CA GLU A 98 -4.38 8.42 -11.34
C GLU A 98 -5.12 8.05 -12.64
N ARG A 99 -4.82 6.89 -13.23
CA ARG A 99 -5.55 6.38 -14.41
C ARG A 99 -7.01 6.04 -14.13
N HIS A 100 -7.35 5.63 -12.92
CA HIS A 100 -8.70 5.22 -12.53
C HIS A 100 -9.51 6.33 -11.84
N ALA A 101 -8.84 7.40 -11.39
CA ALA A 101 -9.48 8.57 -10.79
C ALA A 101 -9.90 9.64 -11.80
N LYS A 102 -9.32 9.61 -13.02
CA LYS A 102 -9.73 10.41 -14.19
C LYS A 102 -10.87 9.73 -14.93
#